data_AF-A0A661Z8U2-F1
#
_entry.id   AF-A0A661Z8U2-F1
#
_cell.length_a   1.000
_cell.length_b   1.000
_cell.length_c   1.000
_cell.angle_alpha   90.00
_cell.angle_beta   90.00
_cell.angle_gamma   90.00
#
_symmetry.space_group_name_H-M   'P 1'
#
loop_
_entity.id
_entity.type
_entity.pdbx_description
1 polymer ?
#
loop_
_entity_poly.entity_id
_entity_poly.type
_entity_poly.pdbx_seq_one_letter_code
_entity_poly.pdbx_strand_id
1 'polypeptide(L)' 'MAKGFYNVPIAKNEPILSYAPGTKERKELKAELEKLRSLEVDIPMYIGGKEVKTDKKVRICPPHDINHT' A
#
# COMPACT_ATOMS: atom_id res chain seq x y z
N MET A 1 -7.23 -33.57 14.52
CA MET A 1 -6.41 -32.65 15.33
C MET A 1 -4.97 -32.73 14.84
N ALA A 2 -4.41 -31.65 14.33
CA ALA A 2 -3.01 -31.65 13.90
C ALA A 2 -2.10 -31.74 15.14
N LYS A 3 -1.30 -32.81 15.23
CA LYS A 3 -0.23 -32.98 16.22
C LYS A 3 1.09 -32.77 15.50
N GLY A 4 1.49 -31.52 15.31
CA GLY A 4 2.74 -31.15 14.66
C GLY A 4 3.46 -30.05 15.44
N PHE A 5 4.77 -30.18 15.56
CA PHE A 5 5.63 -29.08 16.01
C PHE A 5 5.94 -28.22 14.78
N TYR A 6 5.41 -27.00 14.76
CA TYR A 6 5.62 -26.05 13.68
C TYR A 6 6.76 -25.11 14.06
N ASN A 7 7.82 -25.09 13.24
CA ASN A 7 8.87 -24.11 13.36
C ASN A 7 8.58 -22.96 12.39
N VAL A 8 8.29 -21.78 12.94
CA VAL A 8 8.17 -20.56 12.14
C VAL A 8 9.57 -20.06 11.74
N PRO A 9 9.72 -19.39 10.59
CA PRO A 9 10.97 -18.77 10.21
C PRO A 9 11.42 -17.76 11.27
N ILE A 10 12.74 -17.70 11.52
CA ILE A 10 13.32 -16.68 12.39
C ILE A 10 13.17 -15.32 11.71
N ALA A 11 12.55 -14.37 12.41
CA ALA A 11 12.40 -13.00 11.93
C ALA A 11 13.78 -12.33 11.77
N LYS A 12 13.98 -11.66 10.63
CA LYS A 12 15.15 -10.82 10.36
C LYS A 12 14.66 -9.44 9.92
N ASN A 13 15.47 -8.41 10.18
CA ASN A 13 15.15 -7.07 9.70
C ASN A 13 15.12 -7.05 8.16
N GLU A 14 14.11 -6.39 7.60
CA GLU A 14 14.03 -6.15 6.17
C GLU A 14 15.15 -5.18 5.73
N PRO A 15 15.87 -5.46 4.64
CA PRO A 15 16.92 -4.56 4.15
C PRO A 15 16.37 -3.19 3.75
N ILE A 16 17.12 -2.13 4.05
CA ILE A 16 16.82 -0.78 3.55
C ILE A 16 17.39 -0.65 2.14
N LEU A 17 16.53 -0.36 1.17
CA LEU A 17 16.93 -0.13 -0.21
C LEU A 17 17.49 1.29 -0.40
N SER A 18 18.41 1.45 -1.36
CA SER A 18 19.13 2.72 -1.57
C SER A 18 18.34 3.76 -2.35
N TYR A 19 17.51 3.32 -3.31
CA TYR A 19 16.84 4.19 -4.29
C TYR A 19 17.80 5.13 -5.03
N ALA A 20 19.07 4.72 -5.18
CA ALA A 20 20.07 5.48 -5.90
C ALA A 20 19.70 5.66 -7.39
N PRO A 21 20.28 6.64 -8.12
CA PRO A 21 20.05 6.78 -9.55
C PRO A 21 20.33 5.47 -10.31
N GLY A 22 19.39 5.06 -11.17
CA GLY A 22 19.52 3.87 -12.02
C GLY A 22 19.14 2.54 -11.37
N THR A 23 18.81 2.52 -10.07
CA THR A 23 18.40 1.26 -9.41
C THR A 23 16.98 0.84 -9.80
N LYS A 24 16.70 -0.46 -9.68
CA LYS A 24 15.40 -1.04 -10.03
C LYS A 24 14.30 -0.51 -9.11
N GLU A 25 14.55 -0.46 -7.81
CA GLU A 25 13.58 0.00 -6.82
C GLU A 25 13.19 1.47 -7.02
N ARG A 26 14.10 2.31 -7.52
CA ARG A 26 13.79 3.70 -7.85
C ARG A 26 12.88 3.80 -9.08
N LYS A 27 13.10 2.95 -10.08
CA LYS A 27 12.26 2.88 -11.28
C LYS A 27 10.84 2.43 -10.91
N GLU A 28 10.73 1.38 -10.09
CA GLU A 28 9.44 0.85 -9.61
C GLU A 28 8.69 1.88 -8.78
N LEU A 29 9.38 2.57 -7.85
CA LEU A 29 8.78 3.63 -7.05
C LEU A 29 8.20 4.76 -7.92
N LYS A 30 8.95 5.23 -8.92
CA LYS A 30 8.47 6.28 -9.82
C LYS A 30 7.25 5.83 -10.63
N ALA A 31 7.30 4.61 -11.18
CA ALA A 31 6.19 4.05 -11.95
C ALA A 31 4.91 3.93 -11.11
N GLU A 32 5.02 3.48 -9.86
CA GLU A 32 3.86 3.35 -8.98
C GLU A 32 3.32 4.72 -8.53
N LEU A 33 4.19 5.71 -8.29
CA LEU A 33 3.77 7.09 -8.00
C LEU A 33 2.98 7.70 -9.17
N GLU A 34 3.46 7.55 -10.40
CA GLU A 34 2.75 8.03 -11.60
C GLU A 34 1.41 7.32 -11.78
N LYS A 35 1.40 6.00 -11.63
CA LYS A 35 0.19 5.18 -11.70
C LYS A 35 -0.84 5.60 -10.66
N LEU A 36 -0.49 5.60 -9.37
CA LEU A 36 -1.43 5.92 -8.30
C LEU A 36 -1.91 7.37 -8.37
N ARG A 37 -1.07 8.30 -8.82
CA ARG A 37 -1.48 9.70 -9.02
C ARG A 37 -2.51 9.85 -10.16
N SER A 38 -2.53 8.95 -11.13
CA SER A 38 -3.53 8.95 -12.21
C SER A 38 -4.86 8.26 -11.85
N LEU A 39 -4.97 7.68 -10.65
CA LEU A 39 -6.12 6.89 -10.24
C LEU A 39 -6.85 7.56 -9.07
N GLU A 40 -8.15 7.77 -9.25
CA GLU A 40 -9.06 8.03 -8.14
C GLU A 40 -9.67 6.70 -7.67
N VAL A 41 -9.54 6.41 -6.37
CA VAL A 41 -10.03 5.16 -5.78
C VAL A 41 -10.99 5.43 -4.63
N ASP A 42 -12.01 4.59 -4.54
CA ASP A 42 -13.02 4.62 -3.49
C ASP A 42 -12.57 3.64 -2.39
N ILE A 43 -12.25 4.12 -1.19
CA ILE A 43 -11.71 3.30 -0.09
C ILE A 43 -12.86 2.81 0.81
N PRO A 44 -13.25 1.52 0.76
CA PRO A 44 -14.31 0.99 1.61
C PRO A 44 -13.79 0.65 3.01
N MET A 45 -14.73 0.43 3.93
CA MET A 45 -14.43 -0.29 5.17
C MET A 45 -14.50 -1.79 4.90
N TYR A 46 -13.63 -2.57 5.54
CA TYR A 46 -13.70 -4.03 5.53
C TYR A 46 -14.18 -4.54 6.90
N ILE A 47 -15.43 -5.01 6.98
CA ILE A 47 -16.05 -5.50 8.23
C ILE A 47 -16.41 -6.97 8.06
N GLY A 48 -15.77 -7.84 8.86
CA GLY A 48 -15.93 -9.30 8.72
C GLY A 48 -15.52 -9.82 7.34
N GLY A 49 -14.53 -9.17 6.71
CA GLY A 49 -14.05 -9.51 5.36
C GLY A 49 -14.94 -9.04 4.21
N LYS A 50 -16.02 -8.31 4.48
CA LYS A 50 -16.90 -7.72 3.46
C LYS A 50 -16.65 -6.24 3.29
N GLU A 51 -16.72 -5.76 2.05
CA GLU A 51 -16.70 -4.34 1.74
C GLU A 51 -18.00 -3.67 2.19
N VAL A 52 -17.87 -2.57 2.94
CA VAL A 52 -18.97 -1.75 3.42
C VAL A 52 -18.71 -0.29 3.03
N LYS A 53 -19.69 0.33 2.38
CA LYS A 53 -19.65 1.73 1.96
C LYS A 53 -20.83 2.50 2.58
N THR A 54 -20.67 3.81 2.74
CA THR A 54 -21.72 4.72 3.19
C THR A 54 -21.71 6.00 2.33
N ASP A 55 -22.77 6.78 2.41
CA ASP A 55 -22.86 8.07 1.70
C ASP A 55 -22.04 9.18 2.37
N LYS A 56 -21.53 8.95 3.59
CA LYS A 56 -20.64 9.88 4.30
C LYS A 56 -19.22 9.74 3.77
N LYS A 57 -18.95 10.35 2.61
CA LYS A 57 -17.63 10.33 1.96
C LYS A 57 -16.79 11.54 2.37
N VAL A 58 -15.48 11.33 2.48
CA VAL A 58 -14.48 12.38 2.67
C VAL A 58 -13.44 12.23 1.56
N ARG A 59 -13.10 13.34 0.90
CA ARG A 59 -12.04 13.36 -0.10
C ARG A 59 -10.68 13.24 0.59
N ILE A 60 -9.85 12.32 0.10
CA ILE A 60 -8.44 12.20 0.48
C ILE A 60 -7.62 12.69 -0.71
N CYS A 61 -6.62 13.53 -0.45
CA CYS A 61 -5.72 14.04 -1.47
C CYS A 61 -4.27 14.06 -0.94
N PRO A 62 -3.26 14.11 -1.84
CA PRO A 62 -1.87 14.25 -1.43
C PRO A 62 -1.68 15.53 -0.61
N PRO A 63 -1.12 15.49 0.62
CA PRO A 63 -0.97 16.68 1.45
C PRO A 63 -0.07 17.76 0.82
N HIS A 64 0.85 17.36 -0.05
CA HIS A 64 1.73 18.27 -0.79
C HIS A 64 1.07 18.87 -2.06
N ASP A 65 -0.13 18.41 -2.42
CA ASP A 65 -0.86 18.86 -3.61
C ASP A 65 -2.38 18.69 -3.39
N ILE A 66 -2.94 19.58 -2.56
CA ILE A 66 -4.33 19.51 -2.08
C ILE A 66 -5.34 19.70 -3.24
N ASN A 67 -4.90 20.32 -4.34
CA ASN A 67 -5.73 20.55 -5.52
C ASN A 67 -5.81 19.32 -6.44
N HIS A 68 -4.93 18.32 -6.26
CA HIS A 68 -4.95 17.09 -7.04
C HIS A 68 -6.17 16.22 -6.70
N THR A 69 -6.85 15.77 -7.76
CA THR A 69 -7.97 14.81 -7.72
C THR A 69 -7.52 13.55 -8.43
#